data_AF-A0A2Z2H5I4-F1
#
_entry.id   AF-A0A2Z2H5I4-F1
#
_cell.length_a   1.000
_cell.length_b   1.000
_cell.length_c   1.000
_cell.angle_alpha   90.00
_cell.angle_beta   90.00
_cell.angle_gamma   90.00
#
_symmetry.space_group_name_H-M   'P 1'
#
loop_
_entity.id
_entity.type
_entity.pdbx_description
1 polymer ?
#
loop_
_entity_poly.entity_id
_entity_poly.type
_entity_poly.pdbx_seq_one_letter_code
_entity_poly.pdbx_strand_id
1 'polypeptide(L)'
;MRDTSSPPSGRSTLGEFSRTLVRKARRTLTSRLDDRLYVSFVYRREFGRFPNLSHPQTFNEKICCRRFDPEPIYTLLSDKYAVRDYVAATVGQHYLIECYGHTRRLTPEMYAQLPQRFVMKGNHGSGFNLLVEDKQQYPFKLLDNIGRRWLDADY
;
A
#
# COMPACT_ATOMS: atom_id res chain seq x y z
N MET A 1 -14.15 -47.96 -25.30
CA MET A 1 -14.89 -48.15 -24.03
C MET A 1 -14.13 -47.38 -22.95
N ARG A 2 -14.65 -46.19 -22.56
CA ARG A 2 -14.19 -45.24 -21.51
C ARG A 2 -12.75 -44.71 -21.69
N ASP A 3 -12.45 -43.48 -22.09
CA ASP A 3 -12.93 -42.11 -21.76
C ASP A 3 -12.97 -41.80 -20.26
N THR A 4 -11.95 -41.06 -19.78
CA THR A 4 -11.84 -40.50 -18.43
C THR A 4 -11.42 -39.03 -18.53
N SER A 5 -12.37 -38.18 -18.89
CA SER A 5 -12.32 -36.75 -18.60
C SER A 5 -12.80 -36.55 -17.15
N SER A 6 -11.94 -36.02 -16.29
CA SER A 6 -12.33 -35.54 -14.96
C SER A 6 -12.96 -34.15 -15.08
N PRO A 7 -14.09 -33.85 -14.41
CA PRO A 7 -14.71 -32.53 -14.51
C PRO A 7 -13.98 -31.50 -13.64
N PRO A 8 -13.94 -30.21 -14.03
CA PRO A 8 -13.35 -29.16 -13.21
C PRO A 8 -14.26 -28.84 -12.02
N SER A 9 -13.64 -28.72 -10.84
CA SER A 9 -14.29 -28.29 -9.60
C SER A 9 -14.87 -26.88 -9.74
N GLY A 10 -16.19 -26.78 -9.74
CA GLY A 10 -16.92 -25.51 -9.71
C GLY A 10 -16.72 -24.80 -8.38
N ARG A 11 -16.02 -23.65 -8.40
CA ARG A 11 -16.02 -22.71 -7.27
C ARG A 11 -17.44 -22.15 -7.11
N SER A 12 -17.97 -22.23 -5.90
CA SER A 12 -19.34 -21.79 -5.57
C SER A 12 -19.48 -20.26 -5.70
N THR A 13 -20.07 -19.82 -6.81
CA THR A 13 -20.40 -18.42 -7.16
C THR A 13 -21.27 -17.69 -6.11
N LEU A 14 -22.02 -18.45 -5.31
CA LEU A 14 -22.89 -17.96 -4.23
C LEU A 14 -22.12 -17.28 -3.08
N GLY A 15 -20.91 -17.75 -2.76
CA GLY A 15 -20.09 -17.20 -1.68
C GLY A 15 -19.48 -15.83 -2.02
N GLU A 16 -19.10 -15.62 -3.28
CA GLU A 16 -18.58 -14.35 -3.78
C GLU A 16 -19.67 -13.30 -3.92
N PHE A 17 -20.87 -13.70 -4.38
CA PHE A 17 -22.04 -12.83 -4.47
C PHE A 17 -22.46 -12.32 -3.10
N SER A 18 -22.58 -13.21 -2.10
CA SER A 18 -22.98 -12.83 -0.74
C SER A 18 -21.98 -11.86 -0.09
N ARG A 19 -20.67 -12.10 -0.25
CA ARG A 19 -19.62 -11.18 0.24
C ARG A 19 -19.68 -9.82 -0.44
N THR A 20 -19.97 -9.78 -1.73
CA THR A 20 -20.05 -8.52 -2.50
C THR A 20 -21.29 -7.72 -2.13
N LEU A 21 -22.43 -8.40 -1.90
CA LEU A 21 -23.68 -7.80 -1.46
C LEU A 21 -23.56 -7.23 -0.04
N VAL A 22 -22.95 -7.99 0.88
CA VAL A 22 -22.65 -7.52 2.25
C VAL A 22 -21.69 -6.33 2.21
N ARG A 23 -20.68 -6.33 1.33
CA ARG A 23 -19.75 -5.20 1.17
C ARG A 23 -20.45 -3.94 0.64
N LYS A 24 -21.35 -4.09 -0.36
CA LYS A 24 -22.17 -2.98 -0.89
C LYS A 24 -23.15 -2.45 0.16
N ALA A 25 -23.89 -3.32 0.84
CA ALA A 25 -24.84 -2.96 1.89
C ALA A 25 -24.14 -2.25 3.07
N ARG A 26 -22.98 -2.74 3.50
CA ARG A 26 -22.14 -2.07 4.51
C ARG A 26 -21.75 -0.67 4.04
N ARG A 27 -21.25 -0.52 2.82
CA ARG A 27 -20.85 0.79 2.26
C ARG A 27 -22.01 1.80 2.21
N THR A 28 -23.20 1.37 1.81
CA THR A 28 -24.39 2.24 1.72
C THR A 28 -24.97 2.59 3.09
N LEU A 29 -24.89 1.67 4.07
CA LEU A 29 -25.34 1.93 5.44
C LEU A 29 -24.34 2.83 6.18
N THR A 30 -23.04 2.65 5.94
CA THR A 30 -21.98 3.44 6.58
C THR A 30 -21.79 4.81 5.96
N SER A 31 -22.19 5.05 4.70
CA SER A 31 -22.11 6.38 4.06
C SER A 31 -23.11 7.40 4.62
N ARG A 32 -24.02 6.97 5.51
CA ARG A 32 -24.95 7.84 6.25
C ARG A 32 -24.56 8.02 7.72
N LEU A 33 -23.51 7.33 8.18
CA LEU A 33 -22.98 7.52 9.52
C LEU A 33 -21.97 8.67 9.49
N ASP A 34 -21.97 9.48 10.55
CA ASP A 34 -20.86 10.41 10.81
C ASP A 34 -19.53 9.63 10.78
N ASP A 35 -18.54 10.14 10.06
CA ASP A 35 -17.24 9.49 9.86
C ASP A 35 -16.59 9.14 11.20
N ARG A 36 -16.82 9.96 12.22
CA ARG A 36 -16.34 9.72 13.60
C ARG A 36 -16.99 8.49 14.22
N LEU A 37 -18.28 8.28 14.02
CA LEU A 37 -18.99 7.08 14.49
C LEU A 37 -18.49 5.85 13.75
N TYR A 38 -18.38 5.92 12.41
CA TYR A 38 -17.89 4.80 11.61
C TYR A 38 -16.49 4.36 12.05
N VAL A 39 -15.55 5.30 12.17
CA VAL A 39 -14.19 5.02 12.65
C VAL A 39 -14.21 4.47 14.07
N SER A 40 -15.05 5.00 14.96
CA SER A 40 -15.15 4.51 16.34
C SER A 40 -15.63 3.05 16.41
N PHE A 41 -16.62 2.68 15.59
CA PHE A 41 -17.10 1.30 15.50
C PHE A 41 -16.05 0.35 14.90
N VAL A 42 -15.36 0.76 13.83
CA VAL A 42 -14.28 -0.03 13.25
C VAL A 42 -13.16 -0.21 14.27
N TYR A 43 -12.74 0.87 14.94
CA TYR A 43 -11.70 0.82 15.96
C TYR A 43 -12.10 -0.11 17.13
N ARG A 44 -13.36 -0.05 17.59
CA ARG A 44 -13.89 -0.96 18.63
C ARG A 44 -13.87 -2.42 18.22
N ARG A 45 -14.10 -2.72 16.94
CA ARG A 45 -14.04 -4.08 16.38
C ARG A 45 -12.60 -4.59 16.34
N GLU A 46 -11.66 -3.76 15.89
CA GLU A 46 -10.26 -4.19 15.72
C GLU A 46 -9.49 -4.24 17.06
N PHE A 47 -9.74 -3.30 17.97
CA PHE A 47 -8.95 -3.13 19.20
C PHE A 47 -9.69 -3.46 20.50
N GLY A 48 -10.96 -3.86 20.42
CA GLY A 48 -11.73 -4.24 21.61
C GLY A 48 -12.17 -3.08 22.51
N ARG A 49 -11.89 -1.82 22.14
CA ARG A 49 -12.28 -0.60 22.88
C ARG A 49 -12.60 0.55 21.94
N PHE A 50 -13.38 1.53 22.38
CA PHE A 50 -13.61 2.75 21.58
C PHE A 50 -12.37 3.66 21.62
N PRO A 51 -12.08 4.40 20.54
CA PRO A 51 -10.94 5.32 20.52
C PRO A 51 -11.26 6.57 21.33
N ASN A 52 -10.28 7.10 22.08
CA ASN A 52 -10.37 8.44 22.63
C ASN A 52 -9.91 9.47 21.58
N LEU A 53 -10.84 10.00 20.79
CA LEU A 53 -10.53 10.97 19.72
C LEU A 53 -10.33 12.40 20.24
N SER A 54 -10.73 12.70 21.47
CA SER A 54 -10.52 14.02 22.10
C SER A 54 -9.13 14.15 22.70
N HIS A 55 -8.61 13.07 23.29
CA HIS A 55 -7.28 13.00 23.88
C HIS A 55 -6.57 11.70 23.45
N PRO A 56 -6.10 11.62 22.19
CA PRO A 56 -5.56 10.39 21.63
C PRO A 56 -4.23 10.01 22.29
N GLN A 57 -4.18 8.84 22.93
CA GLN A 57 -2.99 8.37 23.63
C GLN A 57 -2.16 7.41 22.77
N THR A 58 -2.84 6.49 22.08
CA THR A 58 -2.19 5.46 21.28
C THR A 58 -1.85 5.92 19.87
N PHE A 59 -0.92 5.21 19.23
CA PHE A 59 -0.58 5.46 17.83
C PHE A 59 -1.81 5.43 16.92
N ASN A 60 -2.66 4.39 17.05
CA ASN A 60 -3.83 4.23 16.19
C ASN A 60 -4.87 5.33 16.41
N GLU A 61 -5.10 5.78 17.65
CA GLU A 61 -5.96 6.94 17.92
C GLU A 61 -5.43 8.21 17.26
N LYS A 62 -4.11 8.46 17.37
CA LYS A 62 -3.47 9.61 16.70
C LYS A 62 -3.62 9.54 15.19
N ILE A 63 -3.48 8.37 14.59
CA ILE A 63 -3.72 8.17 13.14
C ILE A 63 -5.19 8.42 12.77
N CYS A 64 -6.16 8.01 13.60
CA CYS A 64 -7.56 8.33 13.39
C CYS A 64 -7.80 9.85 13.42
N CYS A 65 -7.24 10.57 14.40
CA CYS A 65 -7.36 12.03 14.47
C CYS A 65 -6.78 12.72 13.22
N ARG A 66 -5.57 12.33 12.77
CA ARG A 66 -4.94 12.88 11.56
C ARG A 66 -5.74 12.66 10.28
N ARG A 67 -6.62 11.66 10.25
CA ARG A 67 -7.50 11.38 9.12
C ARG A 67 -8.67 12.36 9.05
N PHE A 68 -9.19 12.78 10.20
CA PHE A 68 -10.26 13.77 10.28
C PHE A 68 -9.75 15.18 10.02
N ASP A 69 -8.56 15.47 10.52
CA ASP A 69 -7.94 16.79 10.44
C ASP A 69 -6.55 16.67 9.78
N PRO A 70 -6.47 16.45 8.45
CA PRO A 70 -5.21 16.25 7.76
C PRO A 70 -4.42 17.55 7.64
N GLU A 71 -3.16 17.52 8.04
CA GLU A 71 -2.22 18.62 7.84
C GLU A 71 -1.52 18.50 6.47
N PRO A 72 -1.23 19.63 5.78
CA PRO A 72 -0.57 19.61 4.47
C PRO A 72 0.79 18.88 4.46
N ILE A 73 1.51 18.92 5.58
CA ILE A 73 2.81 18.25 5.73
C ILE A 73 2.71 16.73 5.58
N TYR A 74 1.54 16.13 5.83
CA TYR A 74 1.38 14.67 5.77
C TYR A 74 1.57 14.11 4.37
N THR A 75 1.23 14.87 3.32
CA THR A 75 1.51 14.47 1.94
C THR A 75 3.01 14.31 1.71
N LEU A 76 3.81 15.32 2.11
CA LEU A 76 5.27 15.28 2.01
C LEU A 76 5.86 14.11 2.81
N LEU A 77 5.40 13.91 4.05
CA LEU A 77 5.91 12.85 4.93
C LEU A 77 5.54 11.44 4.46
N SER A 78 4.47 11.30 3.67
CA SER A 78 4.03 10.02 3.11
C SER A 78 4.75 9.64 1.81
N ASP A 79 5.31 10.63 1.10
CA ASP A 79 6.06 10.42 -0.14
C ASP A 79 7.46 9.88 0.17
N LYS A 80 7.74 8.63 -0.22
CA LYS A 80 8.99 7.91 0.10
C LYS A 80 10.22 8.54 -0.56
N TYR A 81 10.03 9.34 -1.60
CA TYR A 81 11.11 10.05 -2.28
C TYR A 81 11.27 11.47 -1.75
N ALA A 82 10.20 12.27 -1.76
CA ALA A 82 10.26 13.68 -1.35
C ALA A 82 10.57 13.87 0.15
N VAL A 83 10.19 12.92 1.00
CA VAL A 83 10.53 12.97 2.44
C VAL A 83 12.04 12.96 2.70
N ARG A 84 12.86 12.52 1.74
CA ARG A 84 14.31 12.46 1.90
C ARG A 84 14.90 13.84 2.10
N ASP A 85 14.46 14.84 1.34
CA ASP A 85 14.94 16.22 1.48
C ASP A 85 14.54 16.80 2.84
N TYR A 86 13.33 16.48 3.32
CA TYR A 86 12.87 16.85 4.66
C TYR A 86 13.75 16.24 5.76
N VAL A 87 14.08 14.95 5.67
CA VAL A 87 14.96 14.26 6.63
C VAL A 87 16.36 14.85 6.60
N ALA A 88 16.92 15.10 5.40
CA ALA A 88 18.23 15.70 5.24
C ALA A 88 18.33 17.07 5.91
N ALA A 89 17.32 17.92 5.73
CA ALA A 89 17.25 19.24 6.34
C ALA A 89 16.98 19.21 7.86
N THR A 90 16.23 18.23 8.35
CA THR A 90 15.77 18.19 9.75
C THR A 90 16.75 17.49 10.68
N VAL A 91 17.26 16.33 10.28
CA VAL A 91 18.12 15.47 11.12
C VAL A 91 19.46 15.14 10.47
N GLY A 92 19.63 15.42 9.18
CA GLY A 92 20.89 15.29 8.47
C GLY A 92 20.92 14.15 7.45
N GLN A 93 21.67 14.38 6.37
CA GLN A 93 21.82 13.46 5.23
C GLN A 93 22.35 12.08 5.62
N HIS A 94 23.16 11.98 6.68
CA HIS A 94 23.82 10.74 7.10
C HIS A 94 22.84 9.66 7.62
N TYR A 95 21.60 10.02 7.94
CA TYR A 95 20.53 9.07 8.25
C TYR A 95 19.85 8.47 7.00
N LEU A 96 20.12 9.02 5.82
CA LEU A 96 19.56 8.52 4.56
C LEU A 96 20.48 7.48 3.94
N ILE A 97 19.91 6.30 3.68
CA ILE A 97 20.55 5.32 2.80
C ILE A 97 20.64 5.84 1.37
N GLU A 98 21.62 5.34 0.61
CA GLU A 98 21.80 5.65 -0.81
C GLU A 98 20.52 5.34 -1.61
N CYS A 99 20.15 6.25 -2.51
CA CYS A 99 19.05 6.06 -3.45
C CYS A 99 19.64 6.02 -4.85
N TYR A 100 19.66 4.83 -5.47
CA TYR A 100 20.23 4.63 -6.79
C TYR A 100 19.44 5.30 -7.92
N GLY A 101 18.17 5.64 -7.68
CA GLY A 101 17.35 6.37 -8.66
C GLY A 101 15.87 6.40 -8.31
N HIS A 102 15.16 7.29 -9.01
CA HIS A 102 13.69 7.39 -9.03
C HIS A 102 13.24 7.57 -10.49
N THR A 103 12.14 6.93 -10.88
CA THR A 103 11.62 7.07 -12.25
C THR A 103 10.18 6.59 -12.35
N ARG A 104 9.46 7.10 -13.36
CA ARG A 104 8.17 6.55 -13.80
C ARG A 104 8.32 5.46 -14.89
N ARG A 105 9.51 5.32 -15.47
CA ARG A 105 9.80 4.34 -16.51
C ARG A 105 11.24 3.84 -16.36
N LEU A 106 11.39 2.53 -16.16
CA LEU A 106 12.71 1.93 -16.09
C LEU A 106 13.30 1.85 -17.50
N THR A 107 14.53 2.34 -17.68
CA THR A 107 15.26 2.19 -18.95
C THR A 107 16.37 1.15 -18.82
N PRO A 108 16.86 0.56 -19.93
CA PRO A 108 17.98 -0.38 -19.91
C PRO A 108 19.24 0.21 -19.26
N GLU A 109 19.51 1.50 -19.48
CA GLU A 109 20.68 2.20 -18.95
C GLU A 109 20.58 2.33 -17.43
N MET A 110 19.40 2.70 -16.92
CA MET A 110 19.14 2.73 -15.47
C MET A 110 19.31 1.34 -14.85
N TYR A 111 18.74 0.31 -15.48
CA TYR A 111 18.85 -1.07 -14.99
C TYR A 111 20.30 -1.58 -14.97
N ALA A 112 21.11 -1.19 -15.95
CA ALA A 112 22.53 -1.54 -15.99
C ALA A 112 23.30 -0.97 -14.80
N GLN A 113 22.97 0.26 -14.38
CA GLN A 113 23.61 0.96 -13.25
C GLN A 113 23.19 0.44 -11.87
N LEU A 114 22.05 -0.26 -11.76
CA LEU A 114 21.61 -0.82 -10.48
C LEU A 114 22.64 -1.85 -9.95
N PRO A 115 22.90 -1.87 -8.63
CA PRO A 115 23.79 -2.85 -8.01
C PRO A 115 23.23 -4.27 -8.11
N GLN A 116 24.03 -5.27 -7.74
CA GLN A 116 23.57 -6.67 -7.68
C GLN A 116 22.43 -6.90 -6.68
N ARG A 117 22.35 -6.07 -5.64
CA ARG A 117 21.34 -6.14 -4.58
C ARG A 117 20.73 -4.78 -4.32
N PHE A 118 19.41 -4.67 -4.35
CA PHE A 118 18.71 -3.41 -4.10
C PHE A 118 17.27 -3.65 -3.66
N VAL A 119 16.60 -2.58 -3.23
CA VAL A 119 15.16 -2.59 -2.96
C VAL A 119 14.48 -1.65 -3.93
N MET A 120 13.48 -2.16 -4.65
CA MET A 120 12.59 -1.35 -5.48
C MET A 120 11.28 -1.11 -4.72
N LYS A 121 10.81 0.13 -4.68
CA LYS A 121 9.58 0.52 -3.97
C LYS A 121 8.69 1.40 -4.83
N GLY A 122 7.38 1.17 -4.77
CA GLY A 122 6.37 2.09 -5.29
C GLY A 122 6.19 3.29 -4.35
N ASN A 123 6.18 4.50 -4.89
CA ASN A 123 6.07 5.71 -4.09
C ASN A 123 4.63 5.91 -3.57
N HIS A 124 3.65 5.80 -4.47
CA HIS A 124 2.24 6.18 -4.30
C HIS A 124 1.34 5.17 -3.57
N GLY A 125 1.92 4.13 -2.95
CA GLY A 125 1.12 3.07 -2.35
C GLY A 125 1.80 2.32 -1.21
N SER A 126 1.13 1.25 -0.79
CA SER A 126 1.64 0.27 0.18
C SER A 126 1.69 -1.12 -0.46
N GLY A 127 2.52 -2.02 0.08
CA GLY A 127 2.72 -3.37 -0.47
C GLY A 127 3.59 -3.45 -1.73
N PHE A 128 3.89 -2.33 -2.38
CA PHE A 128 4.82 -2.25 -3.52
C PHE A 128 6.27 -2.21 -3.06
N ASN A 129 6.77 -3.33 -2.54
CA ASN A 129 8.16 -3.50 -2.14
C ASN A 129 8.70 -4.78 -2.77
N LEU A 130 9.87 -4.68 -3.41
CA LEU A 130 10.59 -5.81 -3.98
C LEU A 130 12.02 -5.77 -3.48
N LEU A 131 12.40 -6.79 -2.72
CA LEU A 131 13.79 -7.03 -2.35
C LEU A 131 14.45 -7.84 -3.47
N VAL A 132 15.46 -7.27 -4.10
CA VAL A 132 16.27 -7.94 -5.11
C VAL A 132 17.59 -8.34 -4.44
N GLU A 133 17.70 -9.62 -4.09
CA GLU A 133 18.92 -10.19 -3.51
C GLU A 133 19.91 -10.71 -4.56
N ASP A 134 19.43 -10.88 -5.80
CA ASP A 134 20.21 -11.27 -6.96
C ASP A 134 19.60 -10.67 -8.22
N LYS A 135 20.28 -9.68 -8.82
CA LYS A 135 19.81 -9.00 -10.03
C LYS A 135 19.61 -9.95 -11.22
N GLN A 136 20.30 -11.10 -11.25
CA GLN A 136 20.16 -12.06 -12.35
C GLN A 136 18.77 -12.71 -12.39
N GLN A 137 18.11 -12.84 -11.23
CA GLN A 137 16.75 -13.38 -11.12
C GLN A 137 15.68 -12.37 -11.57
N TYR A 138 16.06 -11.11 -11.76
CA TYR A 138 15.18 -10.00 -12.09
C TYR A 138 15.63 -9.30 -13.37
N PRO A 139 15.51 -9.95 -14.55
CA PRO A 139 15.89 -9.36 -15.82
C PRO A 139 15.10 -8.08 -16.09
N PHE A 140 15.67 -7.15 -16.85
CA PHE A 140 15.11 -5.83 -17.17
C PHE A 140 13.60 -5.86 -17.47
N LYS A 141 13.15 -6.73 -18.38
CA LYS A 141 11.74 -6.83 -18.76
C LYS A 141 10.82 -7.20 -17.59
N LEU A 142 11.28 -8.06 -16.67
CA LEU A 142 10.51 -8.43 -15.49
C LEU A 142 10.36 -7.24 -14.55
N LEU A 143 11.45 -6.53 -14.24
CA LEU A 143 11.41 -5.35 -13.39
C LEU A 143 10.59 -4.19 -13.99
N ASP A 144 10.73 -3.94 -15.28
CA ASP A 144 9.93 -2.91 -15.98
C ASP A 144 8.43 -3.26 -15.89
N ASN A 145 8.06 -4.52 -16.12
CA ASN A 145 6.68 -4.97 -16.01
C ASN A 145 6.14 -4.85 -14.57
N ILE A 146 6.94 -5.19 -13.55
CA ILE A 146 6.56 -4.99 -12.13
C ILE A 146 6.33 -3.51 -11.86
N GLY A 147 7.25 -2.64 -12.29
CA GLY A 147 7.14 -1.19 -12.12
C GLY A 147 5.89 -0.61 -12.77
N ARG A 148 5.60 -0.98 -14.01
CA ARG A 148 4.38 -0.56 -14.72
C ARG A 148 3.12 -1.00 -13.99
N ARG A 149 3.04 -2.28 -13.60
CA ARG A 149 1.89 -2.80 -12.85
C ARG A 149 1.66 -2.06 -11.53
N TRP A 150 2.72 -1.63 -10.85
CA TRP A 150 2.57 -0.83 -9.63
C TRP A 150 2.09 0.58 -9.95
N LEU A 151 2.61 1.21 -11.00
CA LEU A 151 2.21 2.57 -11.41
C LEU A 151 0.79 2.65 -11.98
N ASP A 152 0.29 1.57 -12.58
CA ASP A 152 -1.08 1.46 -13.10
C ASP A 152 -2.11 1.15 -12.00
N ALA A 153 -1.66 0.77 -10.80
CA ALA A 153 -2.55 0.47 -9.68
C ALA A 153 -2.84 1.74 -8.88
N ASP A 154 -4.12 2.15 -8.90
CA ASP A 154 -4.66 3.21 -8.05
C ASP A 154 -5.14 2.63 -6.71
N TYR A 155 -4.85 3.34 -5.60
CA TYR A 155 -5.27 3.00 -4.23
C TYR A 155 -6.26 4.01 -3.66
#